data_AF-A0A915IT09-F1
#
_entry.id   AF-A0A915IT09-F1
#
_cell.length_a   1.000
_cell.length_b   1.000
_cell.length_c   1.000
_cell.angle_alpha   90.00
_cell.angle_beta   90.00
_cell.angle_gamma   90.00
#
_symmetry.space_group_name_H-M   'P 1'
#
loop_
_entity.id
_entity.type
_entity.pdbx_description
1 polymer ?
#
loop_
_entity_poly.entity_id
_entity_poly.type
_entity_poly.pdbx_seq_one_letter_code
_entity_poly.pdbx_strand_id
1 'polypeptide(L)'
;MGVSWVIQCPIADPAGRSLAQVYADYEKLLTSLGAERSGFFLVDSEPYYPNVNIPGLTSTLHLCHSSEYPMTSFVLVSETSMSGITMPYVVADRNFDQILSKLNAAFSPRSNLKIEAKGQKFNLHDFTIRLSNVVVAGSAKGVIVEVDYNCCFVPNLCQGLMREFCSSLLGQIGQQPPVCIARFKDSQSYAPIDTISQYFSIFLKYRQLQQQQQT
;
A
#
# COMPACT_ATOMS: atom_id res chain seq x y z
N MET A 1 8.75 13.03 -5.92
CA MET A 1 8.53 11.71 -5.31
C MET A 1 9.77 10.90 -5.52
N GLY A 2 10.21 10.24 -4.46
CA GLY A 2 11.35 9.35 -4.50
C GLY A 2 10.97 7.89 -4.72
N VAL A 3 11.88 6.99 -4.40
CA VAL A 3 11.63 5.55 -4.36
C VAL A 3 11.08 5.18 -2.98
N SER A 4 9.93 4.51 -2.95
CA SER A 4 9.27 4.12 -1.70
C SER A 4 9.24 2.61 -1.49
N TRP A 5 9.48 2.17 -0.26
CA TRP A 5 9.29 0.79 0.20
C TRP A 5 8.14 0.73 1.20
N VAL A 6 7.10 -0.04 0.89
CA VAL A 6 5.93 -0.26 1.76
C VAL A 6 6.04 -1.64 2.37
N ILE A 7 6.18 -1.70 3.69
CA ILE A 7 6.50 -2.91 4.45
C ILE A 7 5.40 -3.16 5.47
N GLN A 8 4.81 -4.34 5.42
CA GLN A 8 3.84 -4.81 6.39
C GLN A 8 4.57 -5.34 7.63
N CYS A 9 4.24 -4.81 8.81
CA CYS A 9 4.72 -5.38 10.07
C CYS A 9 4.05 -6.74 10.34
N PRO A 10 4.73 -7.70 10.99
CA PRO A 10 4.15 -8.98 11.36
C PRO A 10 2.83 -8.82 12.13
N ILE A 11 1.79 -9.54 11.70
CA ILE A 11 0.47 -9.52 12.36
C ILE A 11 0.56 -10.20 13.74
N ALA A 12 1.32 -11.29 13.83
CA ALA A 12 1.67 -11.94 15.08
C ALA A 12 3.10 -11.55 15.44
N ASP A 13 3.24 -10.62 16.37
CA ASP A 13 4.54 -10.27 16.91
C ASP A 13 5.06 -11.42 17.79
N PRO A 14 6.28 -11.94 17.56
CA PRO A 14 6.90 -12.93 18.45
C PRO A 14 6.94 -12.49 19.92
N ALA A 15 6.93 -11.18 20.18
CA ALA A 15 6.90 -10.61 21.52
C ALA A 15 5.47 -10.49 22.12
N GLY A 16 4.43 -10.92 21.40
CA GLY A 16 3.03 -10.88 21.88
C GLY A 16 2.43 -9.47 21.98
N ARG A 17 3.05 -8.47 21.36
CA ARG A 17 2.58 -7.07 21.39
C ARG A 17 1.29 -6.89 20.61
N SER A 18 0.42 -6.00 21.11
CA SER A 18 -0.78 -5.59 20.37
C SER A 18 -0.42 -4.64 19.22
N LEU A 19 -1.29 -4.52 18.21
CA LEU A 19 -1.07 -3.61 17.07
C LEU A 19 -0.85 -2.15 17.52
N ALA A 20 -1.57 -1.72 18.56
CA ALA A 20 -1.39 -0.39 19.13
C ALA A 20 -0.01 -0.21 19.78
N GLN A 21 0.50 -1.24 20.46
CA GLN A 21 1.86 -1.21 21.03
C GLN A 21 2.91 -1.18 19.92
N VAL A 22 2.77 -2.01 18.89
CA VAL A 22 3.68 -2.02 17.74
C VAL A 22 3.73 -0.65 17.07
N TYR A 23 2.57 -0.03 16.82
CA TYR A 23 2.51 1.33 16.28
C TYR A 23 3.22 2.35 17.19
N ALA A 24 2.92 2.34 18.49
CA ALA A 24 3.51 3.27 19.45
C ALA A 24 5.03 3.09 19.60
N ASP A 25 5.53 1.86 19.52
CA ASP A 25 6.97 1.56 19.58
C ASP A 25 7.70 2.15 18.36
N TYR A 26 7.15 1.99 17.15
CA TYR A 26 7.74 2.61 15.95
C TYR A 26 7.66 4.14 15.99
N GLU A 27 6.56 4.70 16.48
CA GLU A 27 6.42 6.15 16.65
C GLU A 27 7.47 6.71 17.63
N LYS A 28 7.71 6.02 18.76
CA LYS A 28 8.77 6.37 19.70
C LYS A 28 10.15 6.22 19.09
N LEU A 29 10.40 5.15 18.36
CA LEU A 29 11.67 4.91 17.68
C LEU A 29 11.98 6.04 16.69
N LEU A 30 11.03 6.39 15.82
CA LEU A 30 11.18 7.49 14.86
C LEU A 30 11.47 8.82 15.57
N THR A 31 10.74 9.12 16.64
CA THR A 31 10.98 10.33 17.42
C THR A 31 12.37 10.33 18.08
N SER A 32 12.82 9.18 18.58
CA SER A 32 14.17 9.04 19.19
C SER A 32 15.31 9.19 18.18
N LEU A 33 15.04 8.87 16.91
CA LEU A 33 15.96 9.08 15.79
C LEU A 33 15.95 10.54 15.28
N GLY A 34 15.14 11.43 15.88
CA GLY A 34 15.03 12.82 15.49
C GLY A 34 14.05 13.09 14.33
N ALA A 35 13.17 12.14 14.01
CA ALA A 35 12.17 12.35 12.97
C ALA A 35 11.08 13.33 13.44
N GLU A 36 10.73 14.27 12.57
CA GLU A 36 9.72 15.30 12.85
C GLU A 36 8.36 14.93 12.26
N ARG A 37 7.28 15.13 13.02
CA ARG A 37 5.92 14.92 12.53
C ARG A 37 5.57 15.93 11.44
N SER A 38 5.20 15.45 10.26
CA SER A 38 4.94 16.28 9.07
C SER A 38 3.50 16.20 8.52
N GLY A 39 2.60 15.50 9.22
CA GLY A 39 1.17 15.48 8.92
C GLY A 39 0.55 14.08 8.96
N PHE A 40 -0.59 13.92 8.30
CA PHE A 40 -1.29 12.64 8.19
C PHE A 40 -1.35 12.20 6.74
N PHE A 41 -1.52 10.90 6.53
CA PHE A 41 -1.76 10.33 5.21
C PHE A 41 -2.83 9.24 5.25
N LEU A 42 -3.40 8.97 4.09
CA LEU A 42 -4.39 7.92 3.85
C LEU A 42 -4.13 7.28 2.50
N VAL A 43 -4.09 5.95 2.47
CA VAL A 43 -4.19 5.15 1.25
C VAL A 43 -5.36 4.20 1.41
N ASP A 44 -6.30 4.22 0.46
CA ASP A 44 -7.46 3.33 0.47
C ASP A 44 -7.58 2.51 -0.80
N SER A 45 -8.30 1.39 -0.69
CA SER A 45 -8.63 0.52 -1.81
C SER A 45 -10.04 -0.05 -1.65
N GLU A 46 -10.91 0.30 -2.57
CA GLU A 46 -12.27 -0.21 -2.67
C GLU A 46 -12.41 -1.20 -3.84
N PRO A 47 -12.89 -2.43 -3.59
CA PRO A 47 -13.11 -3.40 -4.65
C PRO A 47 -14.48 -3.20 -5.33
N TYR A 48 -14.47 -3.29 -6.64
CA TYR A 48 -15.61 -3.21 -7.56
C TYR A 48 -15.74 -4.56 -8.26
N TYR A 49 -16.74 -5.33 -7.84
CA TYR A 49 -16.95 -6.68 -8.34
C TYR A 49 -17.77 -6.66 -9.63
N PRO A 50 -17.41 -7.49 -10.61
CA PRO A 50 -18.19 -7.59 -11.83
C PRO A 50 -19.57 -8.16 -11.51
N ASN A 51 -20.59 -7.63 -12.18
CA ASN A 51 -21.94 -8.14 -12.09
C ASN A 51 -22.06 -9.41 -12.95
N VAL A 52 -22.61 -10.48 -12.36
CA VAL A 52 -22.67 -11.83 -12.96
C VAL A 52 -23.47 -11.85 -14.28
N ASN A 53 -24.29 -10.82 -14.53
CA ASN A 53 -25.15 -10.72 -15.69
C ASN A 53 -24.44 -10.28 -16.98
N ILE A 54 -23.15 -9.98 -16.95
CA ILE A 54 -22.37 -9.60 -18.15
C ILE A 54 -21.41 -10.75 -18.52
N PRO A 55 -21.71 -11.51 -19.60
CA PRO A 55 -20.85 -12.59 -20.04
C PRO A 55 -19.42 -12.10 -20.34
N GLY A 56 -18.42 -12.83 -19.83
CA GLY A 56 -17.00 -12.52 -20.04
C GLY A 56 -16.39 -11.52 -19.07
N LEU A 57 -17.19 -10.87 -18.22
CA LEU A 57 -16.66 -9.94 -17.21
C LEU A 57 -16.39 -10.68 -15.89
N THR A 58 -15.12 -11.01 -15.63
CA THR A 58 -14.71 -11.82 -14.48
C THR A 58 -13.72 -11.13 -13.53
N SER A 59 -13.12 -10.03 -13.98
CA SER A 59 -12.07 -9.34 -13.24
C SER A 59 -12.64 -8.38 -12.20
N THR A 60 -12.09 -8.41 -10.99
CA THR A 60 -12.40 -7.41 -9.95
C THR A 60 -11.51 -6.18 -10.16
N LEU A 61 -12.13 -5.01 -10.22
CA LEU A 61 -11.42 -3.74 -10.23
C LEU A 61 -11.19 -3.28 -8.80
N HIS A 62 -10.04 -2.67 -8.53
CA HIS A 62 -9.72 -2.07 -7.24
C HIS A 62 -9.39 -0.62 -7.47
N LEU A 63 -10.30 0.25 -7.02
CA LEU A 63 -10.11 1.68 -7.06
C LEU A 63 -9.32 2.08 -5.81
N CYS A 64 -8.13 2.62 -6.03
CA CYS A 64 -7.21 3.02 -4.99
C CYS A 64 -6.97 4.53 -5.03
N HIS A 65 -6.86 5.14 -3.86
CA HIS A 65 -6.53 6.54 -3.70
C HIS A 65 -5.42 6.74 -2.68
N SER A 66 -4.69 7.82 -2.84
CA SER A 66 -3.69 8.28 -1.88
C SER A 66 -3.88 9.77 -1.63
N SER A 67 -3.81 10.17 -0.36
CA SER A 67 -3.83 11.58 0.03
C SER A 67 -2.62 12.36 -0.51
N GLU A 68 -1.54 11.68 -0.89
CA GLU A 68 -0.37 12.30 -1.54
C GLU A 68 -0.62 12.58 -3.03
N TYR A 69 -1.65 11.96 -3.62
CA TYR A 69 -2.08 12.13 -5.01
C TYR A 69 -3.60 12.38 -5.10
N PRO A 70 -4.10 13.48 -4.50
CA PRO A 70 -5.54 13.67 -4.31
C PRO A 70 -6.32 13.82 -5.61
N MET A 71 -5.65 14.21 -6.70
CA MET A 71 -6.26 14.39 -8.02
C MET A 71 -6.17 13.14 -8.90
N THR A 72 -5.63 12.03 -8.38
CA THR A 72 -5.36 10.81 -9.16
C THR A 72 -6.16 9.63 -8.60
N SER A 73 -6.75 8.87 -9.51
CA SER A 73 -7.38 7.58 -9.23
C SER A 73 -6.52 6.48 -9.85
N PHE A 74 -6.15 5.49 -9.02
CA PHE A 74 -5.38 4.33 -9.45
C PHE A 74 -6.31 3.13 -9.49
N VAL A 75 -6.50 2.53 -10.65
CA VAL A 75 -7.35 1.35 -10.82
C VAL A 75 -6.47 0.17 -11.09
N LEU A 76 -6.47 -0.82 -10.20
CA LEU A 76 -5.73 -2.07 -10.38
C LEU A 76 -6.70 -3.21 -10.62
N VAL A 77 -6.35 -4.12 -11.52
CA VAL A 77 -7.17 -5.29 -11.84
C VAL A 77 -6.62 -6.50 -11.11
N SER A 78 -7.48 -7.26 -10.43
CA SER A 78 -7.10 -8.58 -9.92
C SER A 78 -7.87 -9.69 -10.64
N GLU A 79 -7.15 -10.59 -11.30
CA GLU A 79 -7.69 -11.81 -11.88
C GLU A 79 -7.40 -13.01 -10.98
N THR A 80 -8.34 -13.95 -10.89
CA THR A 80 -8.20 -15.22 -10.14
C THR A 80 -7.09 -16.12 -10.67
N SER A 81 -6.63 -15.90 -11.91
CA SER A 81 -5.63 -16.71 -12.62
C SER A 81 -4.23 -16.06 -12.69
N MET A 82 -4.07 -14.79 -12.33
CA MET A 82 -2.77 -14.13 -12.42
C MET A 82 -1.95 -14.34 -11.15
N SER A 83 -1.10 -15.36 -11.16
CA SER A 83 0.14 -15.45 -10.37
C SER A 83 1.23 -14.55 -10.97
N GLY A 84 0.88 -13.32 -11.36
CA GLY A 84 1.75 -12.38 -12.04
C GLY A 84 2.36 -11.32 -11.11
N ILE A 85 3.64 -11.00 -11.30
CA ILE A 85 4.38 -9.97 -10.55
C ILE A 85 3.95 -8.54 -10.95
N THR A 86 3.25 -8.39 -12.08
CA THR A 86 2.76 -7.09 -12.59
C THR A 86 1.27 -7.19 -12.88
N MET A 87 0.47 -6.43 -12.14
CA MET A 87 -0.98 -6.36 -12.34
C MET A 87 -1.31 -5.26 -13.37
N PRO A 88 -2.25 -5.49 -14.29
CA PRO A 88 -2.77 -4.42 -15.14
C PRO A 88 -3.33 -3.28 -14.29
N TYR A 89 -3.02 -2.05 -14.69
CA TYR A 89 -3.50 -0.86 -14.00
C TYR A 89 -3.85 0.25 -14.98
N VAL A 90 -4.69 1.17 -14.51
CA VAL A 90 -4.99 2.45 -15.14
C VAL A 90 -4.74 3.55 -14.12
N VAL A 91 -4.05 4.60 -14.54
CA VAL A 91 -3.89 5.84 -13.78
C VAL A 91 -4.71 6.90 -14.50
N ALA A 92 -5.65 7.52 -13.80
CA ALA A 92 -6.55 8.52 -14.37
C ALA A 92 -6.76 9.68 -13.40
N ASP A 93 -7.30 10.79 -13.89
CA ASP A 93 -7.79 11.87 -13.05
C ASP A 93 -8.91 11.40 -12.11
N ARG A 94 -9.07 12.12 -11.00
CA ARG A 94 -10.10 11.83 -9.98
C ARG A 94 -11.53 11.76 -10.54
N ASN A 95 -11.79 12.41 -11.67
CA ASN A 95 -13.08 12.33 -12.37
C ASN A 95 -13.42 10.91 -12.85
N PHE A 96 -12.45 9.99 -12.92
CA PHE A 96 -12.70 8.59 -13.22
C PHE A 96 -13.67 7.94 -12.23
N ASP A 97 -13.68 8.35 -10.97
CA ASP A 97 -14.62 7.88 -9.95
C ASP A 97 -16.08 8.08 -10.39
N GLN A 98 -16.36 9.21 -11.05
CA GLN A 98 -17.70 9.50 -11.59
C GLN A 98 -18.05 8.53 -12.72
N ILE A 99 -17.11 8.24 -13.62
CA ILE A 99 -17.32 7.27 -14.70
C ILE A 99 -17.63 5.90 -14.08
N LEU A 100 -16.84 5.44 -13.11
CA LEU A 100 -17.05 4.15 -12.45
C LEU A 100 -18.41 4.08 -11.75
N SER A 101 -18.87 5.17 -11.13
CA SER A 101 -20.21 5.24 -10.52
C SER A 101 -21.35 5.05 -11.53
N LYS A 102 -21.14 5.44 -12.81
CA LYS A 102 -22.11 5.25 -13.91
C LYS A 102 -22.04 3.85 -14.52
N LEU A 103 -20.98 3.10 -14.24
CA LEU A 103 -20.81 1.71 -14.68
C LEU A 103 -21.38 0.70 -13.68
N ASN A 104 -22.30 1.11 -12.80
CA ASN A 104 -22.89 0.26 -11.76
C ASN A 104 -23.62 -1.00 -12.28
N ALA A 105 -24.08 -0.97 -13.54
CA ALA A 105 -24.64 -2.14 -14.21
C ALA A 105 -23.59 -3.25 -14.41
N ALA A 106 -22.34 -2.86 -14.65
CA ALA A 106 -21.22 -3.76 -14.87
C ALA A 106 -20.43 -4.07 -13.61
N PHE A 107 -20.26 -3.09 -12.72
CA PHE A 107 -19.46 -3.24 -11.50
C PHE A 107 -20.19 -2.71 -10.27
N SER A 108 -20.21 -3.51 -9.21
CA SER A 108 -20.80 -3.12 -7.93
C SER A 108 -19.71 -2.90 -6.88
N PRO A 109 -19.66 -1.73 -6.22
CA PRO A 109 -18.73 -1.52 -5.11
C PRO A 109 -19.08 -2.44 -3.94
N ARG A 110 -18.04 -2.93 -3.25
CA ARG A 110 -18.18 -3.65 -1.98
C ARG A 110 -17.49 -2.84 -0.89
N SER A 111 -18.14 -1.78 -0.43
CA SER A 111 -17.59 -0.86 0.57
C SER A 111 -17.30 -1.54 1.91
N ASN A 112 -17.97 -2.64 2.23
CA ASN A 112 -17.67 -3.48 3.40
C ASN A 112 -16.31 -4.22 3.30
N LEU A 113 -15.72 -4.28 2.10
CA LEU A 113 -14.40 -4.82 1.81
C LEU A 113 -13.37 -3.72 1.48
N LYS A 114 -13.73 -2.45 1.72
CA LYS A 114 -12.80 -1.33 1.64
C LYS A 114 -11.73 -1.49 2.71
N ILE A 115 -10.48 -1.29 2.29
CA ILE A 115 -9.32 -1.30 3.18
C ILE A 115 -8.72 0.10 3.17
N GLU A 116 -8.33 0.56 4.35
CA GLU A 116 -7.70 1.87 4.55
C GLU A 116 -6.41 1.69 5.35
N ALA A 117 -5.31 2.26 4.87
CA ALA A 117 -4.09 2.47 5.63
C ALA A 117 -4.01 3.95 5.98
N LYS A 118 -4.21 4.28 7.26
CA LYS A 118 -4.22 5.66 7.75
C LYS A 118 -3.20 5.84 8.87
N GLY A 119 -2.47 6.95 8.85
CA GLY A 119 -1.63 7.29 10.00
C GLY A 119 -0.80 8.54 9.84
N GLN A 120 0.32 8.56 10.56
CA GLN A 120 1.17 9.71 10.75
C GLN A 120 2.35 9.71 9.76
N LYS A 121 2.65 10.89 9.24
CA LYS A 121 3.84 11.16 8.43
C LYS A 121 4.93 11.78 9.28
N PHE A 122 6.17 11.35 9.04
CA PHE A 122 7.40 11.81 9.65
C PHE A 122 8.42 12.16 8.58
N ASN A 123 9.21 13.21 8.81
CA ASN A 123 10.37 13.53 7.99
C ASN A 123 11.64 13.27 8.80
N LEU A 124 12.59 12.57 8.20
CA LEU A 124 13.91 12.32 8.77
C LEU A 124 14.96 12.53 7.68
N HIS A 125 15.55 13.73 7.66
CA HIS A 125 16.46 14.16 6.59
C HIS A 125 15.84 13.96 5.19
N ASP A 126 16.48 13.18 4.33
CA ASP A 126 16.04 12.89 2.96
C ASP A 126 14.89 11.88 2.89
N PHE A 127 14.48 11.31 4.02
CA PHE A 127 13.44 10.30 4.10
C PHE A 127 12.12 10.87 4.60
N THR A 128 11.04 10.40 3.99
CA THR A 128 9.69 10.53 4.52
C THR A 128 9.21 9.15 4.98
N ILE A 129 8.84 9.03 6.25
CA ILE A 129 8.34 7.79 6.85
C ILE A 129 6.86 7.95 7.14
N ARG A 130 6.06 7.01 6.66
CA ARG A 130 4.60 6.97 6.78
C ARG A 130 4.22 5.72 7.58
N LEU A 131 3.83 5.93 8.84
CA LEU A 131 3.42 4.87 9.76
C LEU A 131 1.89 4.82 9.80
N SER A 132 1.30 3.66 9.50
CA SER A 132 -0.17 3.53 9.39
C SER A 132 -0.71 2.29 10.07
N ASN A 133 -1.95 2.42 10.56
CA ASN A 133 -2.80 1.30 10.90
C ASN A 133 -3.64 0.91 9.68
N VAL A 134 -3.72 -0.39 9.42
CA VAL A 134 -4.58 -0.97 8.39
C VAL A 134 -5.93 -1.29 9.01
N VAL A 135 -6.99 -0.70 8.47
CA VAL A 135 -8.36 -0.89 8.90
C VAL A 135 -9.13 -1.58 7.77
N VAL A 136 -9.82 -2.66 8.12
CA VAL A 136 -10.71 -3.42 7.22
C VAL A 136 -12.06 -3.51 7.89
N ALA A 137 -13.12 -3.01 7.23
CA ALA A 137 -14.48 -3.00 7.77
C ALA A 137 -14.57 -2.41 9.20
N GLY A 138 -13.84 -1.32 9.46
CA GLY A 138 -13.82 -0.63 10.76
C GLY A 138 -12.96 -1.29 11.85
N SER A 139 -12.30 -2.41 11.57
CA SER A 139 -11.42 -3.10 12.53
C SER A 139 -9.95 -2.99 12.13
N ALA A 140 -9.07 -2.66 13.08
CA ALA A 140 -7.62 -2.67 12.85
C ALA A 140 -7.11 -4.11 12.62
N LYS A 141 -6.35 -4.33 11.54
CA LYS A 141 -5.82 -5.63 11.12
C LYS A 141 -4.30 -5.68 11.05
N GLY A 142 -3.61 -4.54 11.04
CA GLY A 142 -2.16 -4.52 11.14
C GLY A 142 -1.55 -3.14 11.05
N VAL A 143 -0.21 -3.11 10.97
CA VAL A 143 0.59 -1.89 10.86
C VAL A 143 1.42 -1.96 9.58
N ILE A 144 1.50 -0.86 8.85
CA ILE A 144 2.35 -0.69 7.67
C ILE A 144 3.30 0.48 7.90
N VAL A 145 4.56 0.28 7.53
CA VAL A 145 5.57 1.33 7.44
C VAL A 145 5.94 1.52 5.97
N GLU A 146 5.69 2.72 5.45
CA GLU A 146 6.21 3.17 4.18
C GLU A 146 7.44 4.07 4.43
N VAL A 147 8.53 3.79 3.73
CA VAL A 147 9.76 4.60 3.72
C VAL A 147 9.95 5.12 2.32
N ASP A 148 9.98 6.45 2.14
CA ASP A 148 10.14 7.12 0.86
C ASP A 148 11.45 7.92 0.85
N TYR A 149 12.36 7.58 -0.06
CA TYR A 149 13.65 8.27 -0.20
C TYR A 149 13.59 9.32 -1.30
N ASN A 150 13.45 10.59 -0.91
CA ASN A 150 13.06 11.68 -1.80
C ASN A 150 14.14 12.07 -2.83
N CYS A 151 15.41 11.75 -2.61
CA CYS A 151 16.52 12.22 -3.43
C CYS A 151 16.83 11.33 -4.65
N CYS A 152 16.17 10.19 -4.81
CA CYS A 152 16.34 9.32 -5.98
C CYS A 152 14.98 8.80 -6.46
N PHE A 153 14.79 8.72 -7.78
CA PHE A 153 13.62 8.13 -8.42
C PHE A 153 13.97 6.89 -9.27
N VAL A 154 15.21 6.40 -9.22
CA VAL A 154 15.65 5.19 -9.93
C VAL A 154 16.00 4.13 -8.88
N PRO A 155 15.15 3.10 -8.67
CA PRO A 155 15.30 2.16 -7.56
C PRO A 155 16.67 1.49 -7.47
N ASN A 156 17.24 1.11 -8.62
CA ASN A 156 18.54 0.42 -8.67
C ASN A 156 19.70 1.28 -8.13
N LEU A 157 19.59 2.61 -8.18
CA LEU A 157 20.64 3.51 -7.67
C LEU A 157 20.59 3.70 -6.16
N CYS A 158 19.41 3.57 -5.53
CA CYS A 158 19.25 3.80 -4.09
C CYS A 158 18.93 2.52 -3.29
N GLN A 159 18.88 1.35 -3.93
CA GLN A 159 18.48 0.09 -3.29
C GLN A 159 19.36 -0.27 -2.08
N GLY A 160 20.67 -0.05 -2.15
CA GLY A 160 21.61 -0.31 -1.04
C GLY A 160 21.28 0.54 0.18
N LEU A 161 21.15 1.86 -0.02
CA LEU A 161 20.78 2.82 1.02
C LEU A 161 19.40 2.50 1.62
N MET A 162 18.40 2.23 0.77
CA MET A 162 17.06 1.84 1.21
C MET A 162 17.10 0.58 2.08
N ARG A 163 17.88 -0.43 1.66
CA ARG A 163 18.04 -1.67 2.42
C ARG A 163 18.65 -1.40 3.79
N GLU A 164 19.73 -0.64 3.86
CA GLU A 164 20.40 -0.32 5.12
C GLU A 164 19.46 0.42 6.06
N PHE A 165 18.82 1.50 5.58
CA PHE A 165 17.89 2.29 6.37
C PHE A 165 16.69 1.46 6.85
N CYS A 166 16.02 0.74 5.95
CA CYS A 166 14.88 -0.11 6.31
C CYS A 166 15.28 -1.24 7.27
N SER A 167 16.48 -1.83 7.11
CA SER A 167 16.96 -2.87 8.01
C SER A 167 17.31 -2.32 9.40
N SER A 168 17.82 -1.09 9.49
CA SER A 168 18.09 -0.43 10.78
C SER A 168 16.80 -0.09 11.52
N LEU A 169 15.75 0.33 10.79
CA LEU A 169 14.48 0.72 11.38
C LEU A 169 13.59 -0.47 11.72
N LEU A 170 13.54 -1.48 10.85
CA LEU A 170 12.56 -2.57 10.90
C LEU A 170 13.21 -3.94 11.19
N GLY A 171 14.53 -4.02 11.27
CA GLY A 171 15.24 -5.29 11.43
C GLY A 171 15.15 -6.17 10.18
N GLN A 172 14.97 -7.48 10.38
CA GLN A 172 15.01 -8.46 9.31
C GLN A 172 13.92 -8.24 8.23
N ILE A 173 12.74 -7.75 8.60
CA ILE A 173 11.64 -7.50 7.65
C ILE A 173 11.95 -6.36 6.67
N GLY A 174 12.89 -5.46 7.02
CA GLY A 174 13.33 -4.36 6.18
C GLY A 174 14.53 -4.69 5.28
N GLN A 175 15.09 -5.90 5.36
CA GLN A 175 16.29 -6.27 4.60
C GLN A 175 16.01 -6.60 3.14
N GLN A 176 14.77 -6.96 2.80
CA GLN A 176 14.42 -7.35 1.45
C GLN A 176 13.60 -6.25 0.77
N PRO A 177 13.94 -5.90 -0.49
CA PRO A 177 13.10 -4.99 -1.26
C PRO A 177 11.71 -5.60 -1.44
N PRO A 178 10.64 -4.79 -1.40
CA PRO A 178 9.31 -5.24 -1.79
C PRO A 178 9.35 -5.88 -3.18
N VAL A 179 8.53 -6.93 -3.40
CA VAL A 179 8.58 -7.75 -4.64
C VAL A 179 8.47 -6.90 -5.91
N CYS A 180 7.64 -5.86 -5.89
CA CYS A 180 7.48 -4.97 -7.03
C CYS A 180 8.70 -4.06 -7.30
N ILE A 181 9.57 -3.84 -6.31
CA ILE A 181 10.82 -3.07 -6.47
C ILE A 181 11.90 -3.94 -7.08
N ALA A 182 11.94 -5.22 -6.70
CA ALA A 182 12.92 -6.17 -7.23
C ALA A 182 12.83 -6.39 -8.76
N ARG A 183 11.73 -5.97 -9.40
CA ARG A 183 11.50 -6.11 -10.84
C ARG A 183 12.12 -4.99 -11.70
N PHE A 184 12.58 -3.91 -11.08
CA PHE A 184 13.08 -2.76 -11.82
C PHE A 184 14.34 -3.12 -12.61
N LYS A 185 14.26 -2.91 -13.93
CA LYS A 185 15.45 -3.01 -14.79
C LYS A 185 16.33 -1.78 -14.61
N ASP A 186 17.56 -1.87 -15.07
CA ASP A 186 18.50 -0.76 -15.03
C ASP A 186 17.91 0.48 -15.70
N SER A 187 18.04 1.62 -15.02
CA SER A 187 17.55 2.94 -15.45
C SER A 187 16.02 3.13 -15.51
N GLN A 188 15.20 2.19 -15.03
CA GLN A 188 13.76 2.41 -14.97
C GLN A 188 13.38 3.38 -13.83
N SER A 189 12.60 4.40 -14.17
CA SER A 189 12.08 5.38 -13.21
C SER A 189 10.92 4.84 -12.40
N TYR A 190 10.93 5.15 -11.11
CA TYR A 190 9.85 4.90 -10.16
C TYR A 190 8.69 5.89 -10.37
N ALA A 191 7.46 5.40 -10.27
CA ALA A 191 6.26 6.21 -10.40
C ALA A 191 5.29 5.97 -9.22
N PRO A 192 4.33 6.88 -8.97
CA PRO A 192 3.37 6.73 -7.87
C PRO A 192 2.60 5.39 -7.85
N ILE A 193 2.31 4.85 -9.04
CA ILE A 193 1.65 3.55 -9.19
C ILE A 193 2.46 2.41 -8.57
N ASP A 194 3.79 2.51 -8.49
CA ASP A 194 4.62 1.49 -7.87
C ASP A 194 4.40 1.44 -6.35
N THR A 195 4.24 2.60 -5.69
CA THR A 195 3.87 2.66 -4.26
C THR A 195 2.47 2.09 -4.05
N ILE A 196 1.51 2.48 -4.91
CA ILE A 196 0.13 1.97 -4.84
C ILE A 196 0.07 0.45 -5.08
N SER A 197 0.90 -0.07 -5.98
CA SER A 197 1.00 -1.52 -6.26
C SER A 197 1.50 -2.30 -5.03
N GLN A 198 2.40 -1.72 -4.24
CA GLN A 198 2.84 -2.31 -2.98
C GLN A 198 1.73 -2.38 -1.94
N TYR A 199 1.05 -1.26 -1.71
CA TYR A 199 -0.13 -1.21 -0.84
C TYR A 199 -1.19 -2.21 -1.28
N PHE A 200 -1.48 -2.24 -2.57
CA PHE A 200 -2.47 -3.14 -3.15
C PHE A 200 -2.12 -4.61 -2.90
N SER A 201 -0.85 -4.99 -3.07
CA SER A 201 -0.37 -6.35 -2.78
C SER A 201 -0.57 -6.74 -1.31
N ILE A 202 -0.35 -5.81 -0.38
CA ILE A 202 -0.59 -6.01 1.05
C ILE A 202 -2.10 -6.12 1.33
N PHE A 203 -2.92 -5.25 0.73
CA PHE A 203 -4.37 -5.25 0.90
C PHE A 203 -5.02 -6.53 0.38
N LEU A 204 -4.55 -7.10 -0.73
CA LEU A 204 -5.01 -8.40 -1.21
C LEU A 204 -4.79 -9.51 -0.18
N LYS A 205 -3.64 -9.53 0.52
CA LYS A 205 -3.38 -10.49 1.61
C LYS A 205 -4.38 -10.33 2.74
N TYR A 206 -4.68 -9.10 3.15
CA TYR A 206 -5.70 -8.85 4.17
C TYR A 206 -7.10 -9.32 3.75
N ARG A 207 -7.49 -9.12 2.49
CA ARG A 207 -8.78 -9.63 1.97
C ARG A 207 -8.85 -11.15 1.98
N GLN A 208 -7.76 -11.83 1.59
CA GLN A 208 -7.69 -13.30 1.63
C GLN A 208 -7.82 -13.84 3.06
N LEU A 209 -7.11 -13.25 4.02
CA LEU A 209 -7.22 -13.63 5.44
C LEU A 209 -8.62 -13.40 6.01
N GLN A 210 -9.31 -12.34 5.58
CA GLN A 210 -10.68 -12.07 6.01
C GLN A 210 -11.68 -13.13 5.50
N GLN A 211 -11.50 -13.59 4.26
CA GLN A 211 -12.35 -14.63 3.68
C GLN A 211 -12.17 -15.98 4.38
N GLN A 212 -10.93 -16.32 4.76
CA GLN A 212 -10.63 -17.56 5.49
C GLN A 212 -11.24 -17.60 6.90
N GLN A 213 -11.43 -16.45 7.55
CA GLN A 213 -12.04 -16.37 8.89
C GLN A 213 -13.57 -16.49 8.89
N GLN A 214 -14.20 -16.50 7.71
CA GLN A 214 -15.67 -16.59 7.55
C GLN A 214 -16.15 -17.98 7.11
N THR A 215 -15.23 -18.90 6.80
CA THR A 215 -15.46 -20.33 6.53
C THR A 215 -15.09 -21.17 7.73
#